data_AF-A0AAD5IRD0-F1
#
_entry.id   AF-A0AAD5IRD0-F1
#
_cell.length_a   1.000
_cell.length_b   1.000
_cell.length_c   1.000
_cell.angle_alpha   90.00
_cell.angle_beta   90.00
_cell.angle_gamma   90.00
#
_symmetry.space_group_name_H-M   'P 1'
#
loop_
_entity.id
_entity.type
_entity.pdbx_description
1 polymer ?
#
loop_
_entity_poly.entity_id
_entity_poly.type
_entity_poly.pdbx_seq_one_letter_code
_entity_poly.pdbx_strand_id
1 'polypeptide(L)'
;MKNNNLITSKMLQTMVAIIVSLVLMLSLSPSMAVTVDDTEESSLLSTYIVYVTKPEGGVNSMQSVDLDSFYQSFLPVSLSSSDREQRLVYSYRNVVNGFAAKLTAEEAKAMETKEGFAPWILTVGASTVDRIFLAAAQLGNGKVYEGESIFQPKDFPSTQLPLVYAGANGNESAALCAAGSLSSSDVQGKIVLCERGGGIGRIEKGQTVKDAGGVAMILMNDELNGYSTLADPHVLPATHVSFAAGTSIKAYINSTSSPTATVLFRGTVIGKKSAPERNVSCSNESSIPEAQLNYPSFSIIFGSTPQTYTRTVTYVGQGNAIYNVEVVSPEGVDVTVKPEQIMFTETNQKATFSVTFTKTQNTGGGSFSQGYLNWVSGLHTVRSPIVAIFE
;
A
#
# COMPACT_ATOMS: atom_id res chain seq x y z
N MET A 1 55.06 -46.99 -49.24
CA MET A 1 53.84 -46.91 -48.39
C MET A 1 54.20 -46.67 -46.92
N LYS A 2 54.81 -45.52 -46.58
CA LYS A 2 55.08 -45.09 -45.19
C LYS A 2 54.78 -43.61 -44.92
N ASN A 3 54.45 -42.80 -45.94
CA ASN A 3 54.23 -41.35 -45.78
C ASN A 3 52.77 -40.92 -45.58
N ASN A 4 51.78 -41.76 -45.84
CA ASN A 4 50.37 -41.36 -45.68
C ASN A 4 49.81 -41.59 -44.26
N ASN A 5 50.49 -42.39 -43.42
CA ASN A 5 50.09 -42.60 -42.01
C ASN A 5 50.72 -41.56 -41.05
N LEU A 6 51.79 -40.88 -41.46
CA LEU A 6 52.43 -39.84 -40.65
C LEU A 6 51.66 -38.51 -40.73
N ILE A 7 51.01 -38.22 -41.87
CA ILE A 7 50.24 -37.00 -42.08
C ILE A 7 48.91 -37.07 -41.32
N THR A 8 48.22 -38.21 -41.35
CA THR A 8 46.98 -38.44 -40.59
C THR A 8 47.22 -38.48 -39.07
N SER A 9 48.33 -39.05 -38.61
CA SER A 9 48.70 -39.05 -37.19
C SER A 9 49.08 -37.64 -36.69
N LYS A 10 49.80 -36.85 -37.49
CA LYS A 10 50.11 -35.46 -37.13
C LYS A 10 48.86 -34.59 -37.13
N MET A 11 47.97 -34.70 -38.13
CA MET A 11 46.72 -33.94 -38.14
C MET A 11 45.80 -34.31 -36.97
N LEU A 12 45.74 -35.58 -36.57
CA LEU A 12 44.95 -36.01 -35.42
C LEU A 12 45.54 -35.50 -34.09
N GLN A 13 46.88 -35.50 -33.94
CA GLN A 13 47.53 -34.88 -32.77
C GLN A 13 47.34 -33.35 -32.73
N THR A 14 47.32 -32.69 -33.89
CA THR A 14 47.08 -31.23 -33.93
C THR A 14 45.62 -30.90 -33.61
N MET A 15 44.66 -31.68 -34.12
CA MET A 15 43.24 -31.52 -33.78
C MET A 15 42.95 -31.81 -32.31
N VAL A 16 43.54 -32.87 -31.73
CA VAL A 16 43.36 -33.19 -30.31
C VAL A 16 43.99 -32.11 -29.43
N ALA A 17 45.16 -31.56 -29.80
CA ALA A 17 45.75 -30.43 -29.08
C ALA A 17 44.87 -29.17 -29.14
N ILE A 18 44.29 -28.85 -30.31
CA ILE A 18 43.37 -27.70 -30.45
C ILE A 18 42.08 -27.91 -29.65
N ILE A 19 41.52 -29.12 -29.65
CA ILE A 19 40.31 -29.44 -28.88
C ILE A 19 40.59 -29.40 -27.37
N VAL A 20 41.72 -29.95 -26.91
CA VAL A 20 42.12 -29.89 -25.49
C VAL A 20 42.42 -28.45 -25.07
N SER A 21 43.04 -27.63 -25.93
CA SER A 21 43.24 -26.19 -25.66
C SER A 21 41.92 -25.40 -25.67
N LEU A 22 40.96 -25.71 -26.53
CA LEU A 22 39.63 -25.11 -26.50
C LEU A 22 38.87 -25.51 -25.23
N VAL A 23 38.95 -26.78 -24.83
CA VAL A 23 38.30 -27.29 -23.61
C VAL A 23 38.96 -26.72 -22.35
N LEU A 24 40.29 -26.53 -22.33
CA LEU A 24 40.99 -25.87 -21.21
C LEU A 24 40.68 -24.36 -21.14
N MET A 25 40.45 -23.69 -22.27
CA MET A 25 39.97 -22.29 -22.27
C MET A 25 38.50 -22.16 -21.86
N LEU A 26 37.68 -23.19 -22.12
CA LEU A 26 36.28 -23.24 -21.69
C LEU A 26 36.10 -23.70 -20.22
N SER A 27 37.13 -24.28 -19.60
CA SER A 27 37.09 -24.72 -18.18
C SER A 27 37.78 -23.77 -17.20
N LEU A 28 38.29 -22.63 -17.66
CA LEU A 28 38.91 -21.58 -16.84
C LEU A 28 38.28 -20.21 -17.13
N SER A 29 36.94 -20.13 -17.11
CA SER A 29 36.29 -18.87 -16.78
C SER A 29 36.30 -18.74 -15.25
N PRO A 30 36.87 -17.65 -14.66
CA PRO A 30 36.65 -17.38 -13.26
C PRO A 30 35.13 -17.32 -13.02
N SER A 31 34.69 -17.96 -11.94
CA SER A 31 33.36 -17.78 -11.37
C SER A 31 33.22 -16.30 -11.00
N MET A 32 32.78 -15.49 -11.96
CA MET A 32 32.11 -14.24 -11.67
C MET A 32 30.74 -14.67 -11.17
N ALA A 33 30.56 -14.57 -9.85
CA ALA A 33 29.24 -14.43 -9.30
C ALA A 33 28.60 -13.21 -9.99
N VAL A 34 27.79 -13.47 -11.02
CA VAL A 34 26.80 -12.51 -11.46
C VAL A 34 25.71 -12.58 -10.41
N THR A 35 25.81 -11.70 -9.43
CA THR A 35 24.65 -11.19 -8.71
C THR A 35 23.64 -10.80 -9.77
N VAL A 36 22.52 -11.53 -9.89
CA VAL A 36 21.38 -10.99 -10.61
C VAL A 36 20.92 -9.81 -9.77
N ASP A 37 21.14 -8.66 -10.39
CA ASP A 37 20.89 -7.30 -9.96
C ASP A 37 19.41 -7.13 -9.55
N ASP A 38 19.18 -6.59 -8.36
CA ASP A 38 17.87 -6.24 -7.75
C ASP A 38 17.11 -5.12 -8.50
N THR A 39 17.44 -4.87 -9.77
CA THR A 39 16.98 -3.71 -10.52
C THR A 39 15.87 -4.07 -11.50
N GLU A 40 14.64 -4.24 -11.02
CA GLU A 40 13.45 -3.81 -11.79
C GLU A 40 12.13 -3.72 -10.99
N GLU A 41 12.06 -4.14 -9.72
CA GLU A 41 10.94 -3.76 -8.82
C GLU A 41 11.11 -2.32 -8.27
N SER A 42 12.33 -1.79 -8.30
CA SER A 42 12.73 -0.51 -7.71
C SER A 42 12.29 0.74 -8.51
N SER A 43 11.40 0.67 -9.51
CA SER A 43 11.07 1.86 -10.34
C SER A 43 9.66 2.42 -10.16
N LEU A 44 8.75 1.69 -9.49
CA LEU A 44 7.38 2.15 -9.30
C LEU A 44 7.28 3.16 -8.16
N LEU A 45 7.09 4.42 -8.55
CA LEU A 45 6.89 5.53 -7.64
C LEU A 45 5.51 5.52 -7.00
N SER A 46 5.46 5.37 -5.68
CA SER A 46 4.26 5.59 -4.88
C SER A 46 4.39 6.89 -4.10
N THR A 47 3.27 7.53 -3.79
CA THR A 47 3.28 8.76 -3.00
C THR A 47 3.25 8.41 -1.51
N TYR A 48 4.29 8.81 -0.80
CA TYR A 48 4.43 8.63 0.64
C TYR A 48 4.32 9.98 1.33
N ILE A 49 3.69 10.00 2.51
CA ILE A 49 3.76 11.12 3.44
C ILE A 49 4.85 10.79 4.45
N VAL A 50 5.96 11.51 4.39
CA VAL A 50 7.14 11.31 5.22
C VAL A 50 7.08 12.26 6.40
N TYR A 51 7.14 11.73 7.61
CA TYR A 51 7.21 12.51 8.84
C TYR A 51 8.65 12.66 9.30
N VAL A 52 9.02 13.89 9.64
CA VAL A 52 10.35 14.22 10.15
C VAL A 52 10.25 14.97 11.47
N THR A 53 11.22 14.76 12.35
CA THR A 53 11.39 15.55 13.57
C THR A 53 11.84 16.96 13.19
N LYS A 54 11.46 17.93 14.01
CA LYS A 54 11.85 19.32 13.79
C LYS A 54 13.35 19.49 14.13
N PRO A 55 14.14 20.18 13.29
CA PRO A 55 15.52 20.53 13.66
C PRO A 55 15.55 21.36 14.95
N GLU A 56 16.53 21.15 15.82
CA GLU A 56 16.68 21.95 17.03
C GLU A 56 16.96 23.42 16.67
N GLY A 57 16.09 24.35 17.07
CA GLY A 57 16.23 25.78 16.70
C GLY A 57 15.01 26.70 16.87
N GLY A 58 13.85 26.20 17.28
CA GLY A 58 12.70 27.06 17.60
C GLY A 58 12.05 27.72 16.37
N VAL A 59 10.94 28.43 16.60
CA VAL A 59 9.89 28.75 15.62
C VAL A 59 10.25 29.91 14.64
N ASN A 60 11.48 30.45 14.67
CA ASN A 60 11.80 31.72 13.97
C ASN A 60 13.06 31.74 13.07
N SER A 61 13.72 30.60 12.77
CA SER A 61 15.02 30.64 12.05
C SER A 61 15.09 29.95 10.69
N MET A 62 14.05 29.27 10.21
CA MET A 62 14.08 28.70 8.85
C MET A 62 13.24 29.53 7.89
N GLN A 63 13.89 30.22 6.96
CA GLN A 63 13.23 30.77 5.79
C GLN A 63 12.64 29.61 4.97
N SER A 64 11.54 29.83 4.26
CA SER A 64 10.86 28.77 3.46
C SER A 64 11.79 27.98 2.54
N VAL A 65 12.87 28.61 2.07
CA VAL A 65 13.93 28.01 1.22
C VAL A 65 14.79 26.98 1.96
N ASP A 66 15.01 27.15 3.28
CA ASP A 66 15.83 26.23 4.08
C ASP A 66 15.07 24.94 4.43
N LEU A 67 13.74 25.02 4.60
CA LEU A 67 12.91 23.86 4.93
C LEU A 67 12.73 22.91 3.74
N ASP A 68 12.51 23.47 2.54
CA ASP A 68 12.42 22.67 1.31
C ASP A 68 13.77 22.01 1.00
N SER A 69 14.89 22.72 1.24
CA SER A 69 16.24 22.14 1.14
C SER A 69 16.47 21.02 2.16
N PHE A 70 15.99 21.19 3.39
CA PHE A 70 16.04 20.16 4.43
C PHE A 70 15.23 18.91 4.05
N TYR A 71 14.00 19.06 3.55
CA TYR A 71 13.18 17.93 3.08
C TYR A 71 13.75 17.24 1.84
N GLN A 72 14.34 18.00 0.91
CA GLN A 72 15.04 17.42 -0.24
C GLN A 72 16.28 16.60 0.16
N SER A 73 16.88 16.85 1.33
CA SER A 73 17.98 16.02 1.84
C SER A 73 17.53 14.59 2.22
N PHE A 74 16.24 14.41 2.49
CA PHE A 74 15.66 13.08 2.71
C PHE A 74 15.49 12.31 1.41
N LEU A 75 15.40 12.98 0.26
CA LEU A 75 15.35 12.32 -1.04
C LEU A 75 16.69 11.65 -1.41
N PRO A 76 16.69 10.64 -2.29
CA PRO A 76 17.90 9.95 -2.71
C PRO A 76 18.95 10.89 -3.32
N VAL A 77 20.20 10.72 -2.89
CA VAL A 77 21.31 11.61 -3.29
C VAL A 77 21.71 11.41 -4.76
N SER A 78 21.37 10.25 -5.33
CA SER A 78 21.57 9.89 -6.74
C SER A 78 20.71 10.68 -7.72
N LEU A 79 19.66 11.36 -7.25
CA LEU A 79 18.78 12.17 -8.08
C LEU A 79 19.42 13.53 -8.41
N SER A 80 19.30 13.95 -9.67
CA SER A 80 19.63 15.32 -10.10
C SER A 80 18.73 16.34 -9.39
N SER A 81 19.13 17.61 -9.34
CA SER A 81 18.32 18.66 -8.68
C SER A 81 16.92 18.79 -9.30
N SER A 82 16.81 18.67 -10.62
CA SER A 82 15.51 18.68 -11.32
C SER A 82 14.64 17.46 -11.00
N ASP A 83 15.25 16.28 -10.78
CA ASP A 83 14.50 15.08 -10.43
C ASP A 83 14.00 15.14 -8.97
N ARG A 84 14.79 15.72 -8.06
CA ARG A 84 14.38 15.93 -6.67
C ARG A 84 13.16 16.85 -6.56
N GLU A 85 13.12 17.92 -7.35
CA GLU A 85 11.96 18.81 -7.42
C GLU A 85 10.71 18.10 -7.96
N GLN A 86 10.86 17.17 -8.91
CA GLN A 86 9.72 16.39 -9.43
C GLN A 86 9.24 15.28 -8.48
N ARG A 87 10.12 14.80 -7.59
CA ARG A 87 9.83 13.75 -6.60
C ARG A 87 9.18 14.32 -5.35
N LEU A 88 9.53 15.53 -4.95
CA LEU A 88 8.86 16.25 -3.86
C LEU A 88 7.47 16.72 -4.33
N VAL A 89 6.43 16.05 -3.86
CA VAL A 89 5.04 16.37 -4.23
C VAL A 89 4.53 17.58 -3.45
N TYR A 90 4.85 17.65 -2.16
CA TYR A 90 4.40 18.74 -1.29
C TYR A 90 5.21 18.83 0.00
N SER A 91 5.60 20.02 0.43
CA SER A 91 6.20 20.23 1.75
C SER A 91 5.15 20.69 2.75
N TYR A 92 4.89 19.90 3.79
CA TYR A 92 3.97 20.31 4.85
C TYR A 92 4.70 21.30 5.76
N ARG A 93 4.21 22.53 5.79
CA ARG A 93 4.77 23.59 6.64
C ARG A 93 4.08 23.68 8.00
N ASN A 94 2.80 23.33 8.02
CA ASN A 94 1.94 23.53 9.18
C ASN A 94 1.31 22.23 9.67
N VAL A 95 0.77 21.35 8.82
CA VAL A 95 -0.12 20.25 9.27
C VAL A 95 0.61 19.09 9.94
N VAL A 96 1.80 18.79 9.46
CA VAL A 96 2.71 17.76 9.95
C VAL A 96 4.13 18.29 9.71
N ASN A 97 5.11 17.87 10.52
CA ASN A 97 6.51 18.13 10.18
C ASN A 97 6.90 17.04 9.18
N GLY A 98 7.01 17.37 7.90
CA GLY A 98 7.12 16.34 6.88
C GLY A 98 6.85 16.82 5.46
N PHE A 99 6.93 15.90 4.51
CA PHE A 99 6.68 16.17 3.10
C PHE A 99 6.05 14.96 2.42
N ALA A 100 5.26 15.19 1.37
CA ALA A 100 4.82 14.16 0.46
C ALA A 100 5.85 14.01 -0.65
N ALA A 101 6.29 12.79 -0.92
CA ALA A 101 7.20 12.50 -2.02
C ALA A 101 6.83 11.22 -2.76
N LYS A 102 7.14 11.20 -4.05
CA LYS A 102 7.16 10.01 -4.88
C LYS A 102 8.44 9.26 -4.60
N LEU A 103 8.32 8.09 -3.97
CA LEU A 103 9.43 7.22 -3.62
C LEU A 103 9.16 5.81 -4.13
N THR A 104 10.23 5.06 -4.35
CA THR A 104 10.15 3.60 -4.46
C THR A 104 10.02 3.01 -3.06
N ALA A 105 9.65 1.73 -2.95
CA ALA A 105 9.56 1.07 -1.65
C ALA A 105 10.92 1.03 -0.94
N GLU A 106 12.00 0.88 -1.70
CA GLU A 106 13.39 0.85 -1.24
C GLU A 106 13.84 2.24 -0.78
N GLU A 107 13.52 3.29 -1.54
CA GLU A 107 13.80 4.68 -1.17
C GLU A 107 13.05 5.07 0.12
N ALA A 108 11.79 4.66 0.25
CA ALA A 108 10.98 4.89 1.45
C ALA A 108 11.56 4.14 2.67
N LYS A 109 11.94 2.87 2.50
CA LYS A 109 12.56 2.05 3.56
C LYS A 109 13.93 2.58 3.98
N ALA A 110 14.75 3.02 3.03
CA ALA A 110 16.04 3.65 3.32
C ALA A 110 15.87 4.94 4.14
N MET A 111 14.78 5.67 3.92
CA MET A 111 14.48 6.91 4.63
C MET A 111 14.24 6.72 6.14
N GLU A 112 13.82 5.53 6.56
CA GLU A 112 13.61 5.20 7.99
C GLU A 112 14.90 5.30 8.82
N THR A 113 16.04 5.15 8.16
CA THR A 113 17.37 5.20 8.80
C THR A 113 17.97 6.61 8.85
N LYS A 114 17.32 7.61 8.22
CA LYS A 114 17.83 8.98 8.18
C LYS A 114 17.58 9.68 9.51
N GLU A 115 18.60 10.40 9.98
CA GLU A 115 18.49 11.24 11.16
C GLU A 115 17.39 12.28 10.96
N GLY A 116 16.49 12.35 11.94
CA GLY A 116 15.30 13.19 11.86
C GLY A 116 14.08 12.55 11.23
N PHE A 117 14.10 11.28 10.82
CA PHE A 117 12.87 10.55 10.50
C PHE A 117 12.05 10.26 11.78
N ALA A 118 10.72 10.44 11.74
CA ALA A 118 9.84 10.31 12.91
C ALA A 118 8.89 9.09 12.79
N PRO A 119 9.31 7.87 13.14
CA PRO A 119 8.55 6.63 12.91
C PRO A 119 7.27 6.50 13.76
N TRP A 120 7.15 7.26 14.86
CA TRP A 120 6.02 7.20 15.80
C TRP A 120 4.81 8.08 15.44
N ILE A 121 4.85 8.80 14.30
CA ILE A 121 3.70 9.56 13.79
C ILE A 121 3.20 8.87 12.51
N LEU A 122 2.55 7.72 12.67
CA LEU A 122 1.91 7.01 11.57
C LEU A 122 0.42 7.36 11.54
N THR A 123 -0.01 8.15 10.56
CA THR A 123 -1.44 8.27 10.22
C THR A 123 -1.69 7.51 8.93
N VAL A 124 -2.25 6.31 9.01
CA VAL A 124 -2.72 5.57 7.83
C VAL A 124 -4.18 5.95 7.58
N GLY A 125 -4.43 6.78 6.57
CA GLY A 125 -5.78 7.05 6.06
C GLY A 125 -6.17 6.05 4.99
N ALA A 126 -6.61 4.86 5.39
CA ALA A 126 -7.40 3.97 4.54
C ALA A 126 -8.32 3.11 5.42
N SER A 127 -9.43 3.68 5.90
CA SER A 127 -10.55 2.88 6.40
C SER A 127 -11.43 2.51 5.22
N THR A 128 -11.63 1.22 4.97
CA THR A 128 -12.73 0.78 4.11
C THR A 128 -14.04 1.12 4.82
N VAL A 129 -15.00 1.67 4.07
CA VAL A 129 -16.40 1.73 4.55
C VAL A 129 -16.92 0.29 4.72
N ASP A 130 -18.01 0.08 5.46
CA ASP A 130 -18.69 -1.22 5.66
C ASP A 130 -19.22 -1.89 4.38
N ARG A 131 -18.91 -1.30 3.22
CA ARG A 131 -19.23 -1.73 1.87
C ARG A 131 -18.06 -2.47 1.24
N ILE A 132 -18.29 -3.72 0.87
CA ILE A 132 -17.36 -4.55 0.10
C ILE A 132 -17.99 -5.01 -1.22
N PHE A 133 -17.16 -5.33 -2.22
CA PHE A 133 -17.62 -5.92 -3.48
C PHE A 133 -17.35 -7.43 -3.46
N LEU A 134 -18.28 -8.18 -2.87
CA LEU A 134 -18.06 -9.57 -2.50
C LEU A 134 -17.99 -10.48 -3.72
N ALA A 135 -16.84 -11.09 -3.92
CA ALA A 135 -16.60 -12.20 -4.85
C ALA A 135 -15.97 -13.34 -4.05
N ALA A 136 -16.60 -14.50 -3.97
CA ALA A 136 -16.11 -15.60 -3.14
C ALA A 136 -15.60 -16.77 -3.99
N ALA A 137 -14.44 -17.32 -3.65
CA ALA A 137 -13.96 -18.57 -4.22
C ALA A 137 -14.61 -19.76 -3.50
N GLN A 138 -15.45 -20.53 -4.20
CA GLN A 138 -15.99 -21.78 -3.69
C GLN A 138 -15.28 -22.96 -4.33
N LEU A 139 -14.60 -23.76 -3.51
CA LEU A 139 -13.85 -24.93 -3.94
C LEU A 139 -14.77 -26.16 -4.11
N GLY A 140 -14.33 -27.14 -4.89
CA GLY A 140 -15.06 -28.39 -5.11
C GLY A 140 -15.29 -29.23 -3.86
N ASN A 141 -14.55 -28.98 -2.78
CA ASN A 141 -14.80 -29.59 -1.45
C ASN A 141 -15.86 -28.84 -0.61
N GLY A 142 -16.51 -27.82 -1.18
CA GLY A 142 -17.54 -27.01 -0.52
C GLY A 142 -17.03 -25.86 0.33
N LYS A 143 -15.72 -25.75 0.59
CA LYS A 143 -15.17 -24.61 1.33
C LYS A 143 -15.29 -23.32 0.51
N VAL A 144 -15.68 -22.24 1.19
CA VAL A 144 -15.87 -20.92 0.59
C VAL A 144 -14.90 -19.94 1.23
N TYR A 145 -14.16 -19.21 0.40
CA TYR A 145 -13.24 -18.18 0.81
C TYR A 145 -13.71 -16.85 0.25
N GLU A 146 -13.96 -15.90 1.13
CA GLU A 146 -14.40 -14.57 0.72
C GLU A 146 -13.23 -13.76 0.17
N GLY A 147 -13.48 -13.06 -0.91
CA GLY A 147 -12.59 -12.08 -1.50
C GLY A 147 -13.36 -10.92 -2.10
N GLU A 148 -12.66 -10.12 -2.90
CA GLU A 148 -13.23 -8.91 -3.48
C GLU A 148 -12.94 -8.78 -4.98
N SER A 149 -13.89 -8.21 -5.71
CA SER A 149 -13.75 -7.82 -7.12
C SER A 149 -14.84 -6.83 -7.52
N ILE A 150 -14.46 -5.77 -8.24
CA ILE A 150 -15.41 -4.84 -8.87
C ILE A 150 -15.99 -5.45 -10.15
N PHE A 151 -15.21 -6.26 -10.87
CA PHE A 151 -15.67 -6.91 -12.09
C PHE A 151 -16.49 -8.16 -11.76
N GLN A 152 -17.82 -8.04 -11.88
CA GLN A 152 -18.80 -9.07 -11.53
C GLN A 152 -19.77 -9.36 -12.71
N PRO A 153 -19.32 -10.10 -13.73
CA PRO A 153 -20.15 -10.45 -14.89
C PRO A 153 -21.35 -11.32 -14.51
N LYS A 154 -22.55 -10.97 -15.01
CA LYS A 154 -23.80 -11.69 -14.72
C LYS A 154 -23.92 -13.04 -15.43
N ASP A 155 -23.16 -13.21 -16.50
CA ASP A 155 -23.14 -14.35 -17.41
C ASP A 155 -22.05 -15.38 -17.04
N PHE A 156 -21.24 -15.11 -16.02
CA PHE A 156 -20.27 -16.09 -15.53
C PHE A 156 -21.00 -17.24 -14.79
N PRO A 157 -20.88 -18.49 -15.26
CA PRO A 157 -21.63 -19.60 -14.68
C PRO A 157 -21.04 -19.99 -13.32
N SER A 158 -21.90 -20.17 -12.32
CA SER A 158 -21.51 -20.66 -10.98
C SER A 158 -21.12 -22.14 -10.96
N THR A 159 -20.87 -22.75 -12.12
CA THR A 159 -20.45 -24.16 -12.26
C THR A 159 -19.01 -24.34 -11.79
N GLN A 160 -18.72 -25.51 -11.20
CA GLN A 160 -17.36 -25.88 -10.84
C GLN A 160 -16.52 -26.11 -12.09
N LEU A 161 -15.38 -25.43 -12.17
CA LEU A 161 -14.42 -25.50 -13.26
C LEU A 161 -13.07 -25.99 -12.72
N PRO A 162 -12.22 -26.62 -13.55
CA PRO A 162 -10.90 -27.03 -13.11
C PRO A 162 -10.10 -25.85 -12.54
N LEU A 163 -9.46 -26.06 -11.40
CA LEU A 163 -8.64 -25.06 -10.71
C LEU A 163 -7.16 -25.47 -10.81
N VAL A 164 -6.29 -24.55 -11.19
CA VAL A 164 -4.83 -24.79 -11.24
C VAL A 164 -4.09 -23.71 -10.48
N TYR A 165 -2.96 -24.07 -9.86
CA TYR A 165 -2.01 -23.11 -9.32
C TYR A 165 -0.93 -22.85 -10.36
N ALA A 166 -0.77 -21.60 -10.77
CA ALA A 166 0.15 -21.25 -11.86
C ALA A 166 1.62 -21.57 -11.51
N GLY A 167 1.99 -21.48 -10.24
CA GLY A 167 3.33 -21.81 -9.74
C GLY A 167 3.54 -23.30 -9.41
N ALA A 168 2.66 -24.21 -9.83
CA ALA A 168 2.74 -25.63 -9.43
C ALA A 168 4.05 -26.31 -9.85
N ASN A 169 4.67 -25.85 -10.95
CA ASN A 169 5.94 -26.37 -11.46
C ASN A 169 7.18 -25.73 -10.81
N GLY A 170 7.00 -24.93 -9.74
CA GLY A 170 8.09 -24.21 -9.08
C GLY A 170 8.60 -22.99 -9.86
N ASN A 171 7.92 -22.58 -10.93
CA ASN A 171 8.23 -21.36 -11.67
C ASN A 171 7.60 -20.15 -10.99
N GLU A 172 8.44 -19.29 -10.40
CA GLU A 172 8.02 -18.07 -9.68
C GLU A 172 7.33 -17.05 -10.61
N SER A 173 7.82 -16.90 -11.84
CA SER A 173 7.19 -16.04 -12.85
C SER A 173 5.77 -16.52 -13.22
N ALA A 174 5.57 -17.84 -13.24
CA ALA A 174 4.25 -18.44 -13.43
C ALA A 174 3.38 -18.27 -12.19
N ALA A 175 3.92 -18.45 -10.97
CA ALA A 175 3.20 -18.19 -9.72
C ALA A 175 2.63 -16.76 -9.68
N LEU A 176 3.41 -15.80 -10.15
CA LEU A 176 3.03 -14.39 -10.25
C LEU A 176 2.16 -14.07 -11.46
N CYS A 177 1.87 -15.03 -12.34
CA CYS A 177 1.13 -14.82 -13.60
C CYS A 177 1.71 -13.67 -14.44
N ALA A 178 3.05 -13.59 -14.50
CA ALA A 178 3.77 -12.63 -15.31
C ALA A 178 3.53 -12.82 -16.83
N ALA A 179 3.72 -11.77 -17.61
CA ALA A 179 3.52 -11.84 -19.06
C ALA A 179 4.37 -12.96 -19.69
N GLY A 180 3.73 -13.82 -20.48
CA GLY A 180 4.38 -14.94 -21.17
C GLY A 180 4.77 -16.14 -20.29
N SER A 181 4.45 -16.14 -19.00
CA SER A 181 4.83 -17.23 -18.09
C SER A 181 3.84 -18.41 -18.05
N LEU A 182 2.64 -18.23 -18.60
CA LEU A 182 1.58 -19.24 -18.60
C LEU A 182 1.49 -19.97 -19.95
N SER A 183 1.56 -21.30 -19.91
CA SER A 183 1.27 -22.13 -21.09
C SER A 183 -0.23 -22.33 -21.26
N SER A 184 -0.74 -22.13 -22.48
CA SER A 184 -2.16 -22.34 -22.77
C SER A 184 -2.63 -23.77 -22.49
N SER A 185 -1.78 -24.78 -22.71
CA SER A 185 -2.09 -26.19 -22.37
C SER A 185 -2.49 -26.40 -20.91
N ASP A 186 -1.94 -25.56 -20.03
CA ASP A 186 -2.03 -25.75 -18.59
C ASP A 186 -3.20 -24.97 -17.99
N VAL A 187 -3.61 -23.87 -18.63
CA VAL A 187 -4.60 -22.92 -18.08
C VAL A 187 -5.86 -22.76 -18.92
N GLN A 188 -5.87 -23.19 -20.19
CA GLN A 188 -7.03 -22.99 -21.07
C GLN A 188 -8.29 -23.65 -20.52
N GLY A 189 -9.37 -22.84 -20.37
CA GLY A 189 -10.64 -23.30 -19.83
C GLY A 189 -10.67 -23.46 -18.30
N LYS A 190 -9.63 -23.04 -17.58
CA LYS A 190 -9.47 -23.27 -16.13
C LYS A 190 -9.50 -21.97 -15.32
N ILE A 191 -9.81 -22.10 -14.04
CA ILE A 191 -9.59 -21.05 -13.04
C ILE A 191 -8.13 -21.13 -12.60
N VAL A 192 -7.45 -19.99 -12.59
CA VAL A 192 -6.02 -19.92 -12.27
C VAL A 192 -5.81 -19.21 -10.93
N LEU A 193 -5.13 -19.86 -9.98
CA LEU A 193 -4.64 -19.25 -8.76
C LEU A 193 -3.27 -18.59 -9.05
N CYS A 194 -3.21 -17.27 -8.85
CA CYS A 194 -2.01 -16.43 -9.01
C CYS A 194 -1.62 -15.79 -7.66
N GLU A 195 -0.34 -15.53 -7.46
CA GLU A 195 0.21 -14.83 -6.29
C GLU A 195 0.38 -13.33 -6.59
N ARG A 196 0.07 -12.49 -5.60
CA ARG A 196 0.35 -11.06 -5.61
C ARG A 196 1.85 -10.80 -5.40
N GLY A 197 2.36 -9.72 -6.01
CA GLY A 197 3.75 -9.27 -5.87
C GLY A 197 4.51 -9.27 -7.19
N GLY A 198 5.84 -9.10 -7.11
CA GLY A 198 6.77 -9.18 -8.24
C GLY A 198 6.68 -8.01 -9.21
N GLY A 199 6.29 -6.82 -8.74
CA GLY A 199 6.18 -5.59 -9.53
C GLY A 199 5.05 -5.58 -10.57
N ILE A 200 4.37 -6.70 -10.76
CA ILE A 200 3.33 -6.88 -11.78
C ILE A 200 1.97 -6.41 -11.25
N GLY A 201 1.28 -5.57 -12.03
CA GLY A 201 -0.02 -5.04 -11.65
C GLY A 201 -1.06 -6.16 -11.47
N ARG A 202 -1.96 -6.04 -10.47
CA ARG A 202 -3.00 -7.06 -10.22
C ARG A 202 -3.92 -7.29 -11.43
N ILE A 203 -4.25 -6.21 -12.14
CA ILE A 203 -5.05 -6.27 -13.37
C ILE A 203 -4.25 -6.92 -14.51
N GLU A 204 -2.96 -6.62 -14.60
CA GLU A 204 -2.04 -7.19 -15.59
C GLU A 204 -1.91 -8.72 -15.44
N LYS A 205 -1.81 -9.23 -14.22
CA LYS A 205 -1.86 -10.68 -13.93
C LYS A 205 -3.14 -11.31 -14.50
N GLY A 206 -4.27 -10.62 -14.37
CA GLY A 206 -5.53 -11.03 -14.97
C GLY A 206 -5.43 -11.07 -16.50
N GLN A 207 -4.82 -10.06 -17.11
CA GLN A 207 -4.62 -10.04 -18.57
C GLN A 207 -3.80 -11.24 -19.05
N THR A 208 -2.71 -11.59 -18.37
CA THR A 208 -1.93 -12.80 -18.66
C THR A 208 -2.79 -14.07 -18.61
N VAL A 209 -3.61 -14.23 -17.56
CA VAL A 209 -4.49 -15.41 -17.42
C VAL A 209 -5.49 -15.47 -18.57
N LYS A 210 -6.09 -14.33 -18.93
CA LYS A 210 -7.04 -14.23 -20.04
C LYS A 210 -6.39 -14.58 -21.38
N ASP A 211 -5.20 -14.04 -21.65
CA ASP A 211 -4.47 -14.26 -22.90
C ASP A 211 -4.04 -15.72 -23.07
N ALA A 212 -3.72 -16.40 -21.97
CA ALA A 212 -3.41 -17.83 -21.98
C ALA A 212 -4.66 -18.74 -22.09
N GLY A 213 -5.86 -18.16 -22.06
CA GLY A 213 -7.14 -18.86 -22.23
C GLY A 213 -7.80 -19.29 -20.91
N GLY A 214 -7.33 -18.80 -19.76
CA GLY A 214 -7.97 -18.98 -18.47
C GLY A 214 -9.33 -18.28 -18.40
N VAL A 215 -10.28 -18.88 -17.69
CA VAL A 215 -11.68 -18.41 -17.65
C VAL A 215 -12.02 -17.61 -16.40
N ALA A 216 -11.22 -17.75 -15.33
CA ALA A 216 -11.28 -16.91 -14.15
C ALA A 216 -9.93 -16.90 -13.41
N MET A 217 -9.74 -15.93 -12.52
CA MET A 217 -8.55 -15.81 -11.68
C MET A 217 -8.90 -15.76 -10.19
N ILE A 218 -8.18 -16.51 -9.37
CA ILE A 218 -8.12 -16.28 -7.93
C ILE A 218 -6.77 -15.63 -7.66
N LEU A 219 -6.75 -14.39 -7.19
CA LEU A 219 -5.53 -13.71 -6.79
C LEU A 219 -5.36 -13.87 -5.28
N MET A 220 -4.34 -14.60 -4.84
CA MET A 220 -3.98 -14.64 -3.42
C MET A 220 -3.04 -13.50 -3.05
N ASN A 221 -3.34 -12.85 -1.92
CA ASN A 221 -2.51 -11.80 -1.37
C ASN A 221 -1.13 -12.33 -0.95
N ASP A 222 -0.14 -11.45 -0.86
CA ASP A 222 1.15 -11.74 -0.24
C ASP A 222 1.07 -11.67 1.29
N GLU A 223 2.10 -12.20 1.96
CA GLU A 223 2.14 -12.30 3.43
C GLU A 223 2.12 -10.92 4.11
N LEU A 224 2.81 -9.92 3.53
CA LEU A 224 2.89 -8.57 4.10
C LEU A 224 1.53 -7.87 4.10
N ASN A 225 0.72 -8.09 3.06
CA ASN A 225 -0.61 -7.52 2.95
C ASN A 225 -1.69 -8.38 3.65
N GLY A 226 -1.41 -9.63 4.01
CA GLY A 226 -2.23 -10.46 4.89
C GLY A 226 -3.71 -10.54 4.49
N TYR A 227 -4.58 -9.97 5.31
CA TYR A 227 -6.05 -9.95 5.10
C TYR A 227 -6.55 -8.80 4.20
N SER A 228 -5.69 -7.84 3.85
CA SER A 228 -6.06 -6.64 3.10
C SER A 228 -6.28 -6.95 1.62
N THR A 229 -7.54 -7.08 1.22
CA THR A 229 -7.95 -7.27 -0.17
C THR A 229 -8.26 -5.92 -0.84
N LEU A 230 -8.15 -5.89 -2.17
CA LEU A 230 -8.49 -4.74 -2.98
C LEU A 230 -9.46 -5.19 -4.07
N ALA A 231 -10.60 -4.52 -4.17
CA ALA A 231 -11.60 -4.78 -5.19
C ALA A 231 -11.19 -4.12 -6.51
N ASP A 232 -10.45 -4.83 -7.37
CA ASP A 232 -10.04 -4.31 -8.66
C ASP A 232 -11.07 -4.59 -9.77
N PRO A 233 -11.12 -3.75 -10.83
CA PRO A 233 -11.85 -4.03 -12.06
C PRO A 233 -11.00 -4.94 -12.98
N HIS A 234 -10.91 -6.23 -12.66
CA HIS A 234 -10.17 -7.19 -13.49
C HIS A 234 -10.75 -7.34 -14.91
N VAL A 235 -9.90 -7.77 -15.85
CA VAL A 235 -10.25 -7.96 -17.28
C VAL A 235 -10.96 -9.30 -17.59
N LEU A 236 -11.03 -10.18 -16.59
CA LEU A 236 -11.75 -11.46 -16.57
C LEU A 236 -12.37 -11.66 -15.18
N PRO A 237 -13.33 -12.60 -15.02
CA PRO A 237 -13.89 -12.94 -13.71
C PRO A 237 -12.78 -13.24 -12.70
N ALA A 238 -12.75 -12.52 -11.58
CA ALA A 238 -11.69 -12.69 -10.60
C ALA A 238 -12.17 -12.47 -9.17
N THR A 239 -11.38 -12.97 -8.22
CA THR A 239 -11.53 -12.68 -6.79
C THR A 239 -10.16 -12.53 -6.15
N HIS A 240 -9.96 -11.44 -5.41
CA HIS A 240 -8.78 -11.22 -4.59
C HIS A 240 -9.04 -11.68 -3.16
N VAL A 241 -8.31 -12.70 -2.71
CA VAL A 241 -8.48 -13.33 -1.40
C VAL A 241 -7.29 -13.05 -0.49
N SER A 242 -7.47 -13.13 0.83
CA SER A 242 -6.39 -12.97 1.81
C SER A 242 -5.28 -14.01 1.64
N PHE A 243 -4.11 -13.73 2.21
CA PHE A 243 -2.98 -14.68 2.23
C PHE A 243 -3.35 -16.01 2.89
N ALA A 244 -4.07 -15.97 4.01
CA ALA A 244 -4.54 -17.16 4.73
C ALA A 244 -5.52 -18.01 3.89
N ALA A 245 -6.43 -17.34 3.18
CA ALA A 245 -7.34 -18.00 2.25
C ALA A 245 -6.58 -18.60 1.06
N GLY A 246 -5.69 -17.84 0.43
CA GLY A 246 -4.84 -18.30 -0.67
C GLY A 246 -4.02 -19.53 -0.32
N THR A 247 -3.38 -19.53 0.85
CA THR A 247 -2.62 -20.67 1.38
C THR A 247 -3.51 -21.91 1.55
N SER A 248 -4.75 -21.72 2.04
CA SER A 248 -5.71 -22.81 2.17
C SER A 248 -6.18 -23.36 0.82
N ILE A 249 -6.36 -22.49 -0.18
CA ILE A 249 -6.73 -22.88 -1.55
C ILE A 249 -5.58 -23.65 -2.21
N LYS A 250 -4.33 -23.16 -2.06
CA LYS A 250 -3.11 -23.84 -2.53
C LYS A 250 -2.94 -25.22 -1.90
N ALA A 251 -3.20 -25.35 -0.60
CA ALA A 251 -3.22 -26.65 0.08
C ALA A 251 -4.33 -27.58 -0.46
N TYR A 252 -5.52 -27.05 -0.78
CA TYR A 252 -6.58 -27.81 -1.43
C TYR A 252 -6.18 -28.32 -2.81
N ILE A 253 -5.57 -27.46 -3.64
CA ILE A 253 -5.09 -27.85 -4.99
C ILE A 253 -4.15 -29.05 -4.88
N ASN A 254 -3.25 -29.08 -3.90
CA ASN A 254 -2.31 -30.18 -3.68
C ASN A 254 -2.94 -31.43 -3.05
N SER A 255 -4.15 -31.33 -2.48
CA SER A 255 -4.81 -32.44 -1.77
C SER A 255 -5.62 -33.37 -2.68
N THR A 256 -5.84 -33.00 -3.93
CA THR A 256 -6.67 -33.77 -4.89
C THR A 256 -6.06 -33.74 -6.28
N SER A 257 -6.27 -34.80 -7.07
CA SER A 257 -5.83 -34.88 -8.47
C SER A 257 -6.76 -34.13 -9.44
N SER A 258 -7.93 -33.68 -8.99
CA SER A 258 -8.89 -32.93 -9.82
C SER A 258 -9.51 -31.77 -9.04
N PRO A 259 -8.70 -30.77 -8.64
CA PRO A 259 -9.18 -29.59 -7.94
C PRO A 259 -10.11 -28.78 -8.83
N THR A 260 -11.22 -28.32 -8.25
CA THR A 260 -12.20 -27.47 -8.93
C THR A 260 -12.57 -26.28 -8.06
N ALA A 261 -12.99 -25.19 -8.69
CA ALA A 261 -13.55 -24.04 -8.02
C ALA A 261 -14.56 -23.30 -8.90
N THR A 262 -15.26 -22.35 -8.30
CA THR A 262 -16.04 -21.31 -8.98
C THR A 262 -15.89 -19.98 -8.24
N VAL A 263 -16.19 -18.88 -8.92
CA VAL A 263 -16.27 -17.54 -8.32
C VAL A 263 -17.73 -17.14 -8.19
N LEU A 264 -18.16 -16.91 -6.94
CA LEU A 264 -19.51 -16.50 -6.60
C LEU A 264 -19.55 -14.99 -6.42
N PHE A 265 -20.12 -14.29 -7.41
CA PHE A 265 -20.36 -12.86 -7.33
C PHE A 265 -21.62 -12.56 -6.52
N ARG A 266 -21.49 -11.72 -5.49
CA ARG A 266 -22.60 -11.34 -4.59
C ARG A 266 -22.90 -9.85 -4.61
N GLY A 267 -22.34 -9.13 -5.58
CA GLY A 267 -22.51 -7.70 -5.73
C GLY A 267 -21.87 -6.91 -4.60
N THR A 268 -22.46 -5.76 -4.34
CA THR A 268 -22.10 -4.90 -3.22
C THR A 268 -22.78 -5.43 -1.96
N VAL A 269 -21.99 -5.73 -0.93
CA VAL A 269 -22.48 -6.10 0.40
C VAL A 269 -22.13 -4.97 1.36
N ILE A 270 -23.15 -4.46 2.06
CA ILE A 270 -23.03 -3.40 3.07
C ILE A 270 -23.19 -4.04 4.46
N GLY A 271 -22.51 -3.51 5.47
CA GLY A 271 -22.54 -4.00 6.85
C GLY A 271 -21.57 -5.16 7.14
N LYS A 272 -20.56 -5.41 6.29
CA LYS A 272 -19.55 -6.46 6.56
C LYS A 272 -18.45 -5.91 7.47
N LYS A 273 -18.46 -6.39 8.71
CA LYS A 273 -17.58 -5.92 9.80
C LYS A 273 -16.16 -6.45 9.62
N SER A 274 -15.28 -5.64 9.02
CA SER A 274 -13.85 -5.98 8.89
C SER A 274 -12.97 -5.31 9.97
N ALA A 275 -13.52 -4.32 10.70
CA ALA A 275 -12.93 -3.65 11.85
C ALA A 275 -13.98 -3.51 12.96
N PRO A 276 -13.59 -3.32 14.24
CA PRO A 276 -14.55 -3.05 15.32
C PRO A 276 -15.20 -1.68 15.11
N GLU A 277 -16.34 -1.69 14.43
CA GLU A 277 -17.19 -0.52 14.25
C GLU A 277 -18.44 -0.63 15.11
N ARG A 278 -18.82 0.52 15.68
CA ARG A 278 -20.06 0.68 16.44
C ARG A 278 -21.22 0.69 15.42
N ASN A 279 -22.23 -0.16 15.59
CA ASN A 279 -23.45 -0.10 14.79
C ASN A 279 -24.10 1.30 14.96
N VAL A 280 -24.25 2.06 13.86
CA VAL A 280 -24.97 3.34 13.86
C VAL A 280 -26.30 3.16 13.15
N SER A 281 -27.41 3.47 13.83
CA SER A 281 -28.76 3.41 13.25
C SER A 281 -29.07 4.73 12.54
N CYS A 282 -28.88 4.78 11.22
CA CYS A 282 -29.10 5.98 10.41
C CYS A 282 -30.58 6.41 10.32
N SER A 283 -31.52 5.57 10.77
CA SER A 283 -32.95 5.88 10.82
C SER A 283 -33.33 6.96 11.84
N ASN A 284 -32.45 7.22 12.81
CA ASN A 284 -32.67 8.24 13.85
C ASN A 284 -31.70 9.43 13.74
N GLU A 285 -30.73 9.38 12.82
CA GLU A 285 -29.69 10.39 12.66
C GLU A 285 -29.95 11.15 11.36
N SER A 286 -30.33 12.42 11.45
CA SER A 286 -30.20 13.35 10.31
C SER A 286 -28.74 13.37 9.87
N SER A 287 -28.46 13.43 8.56
CA SER A 287 -27.12 13.51 7.96
C SER A 287 -26.08 14.17 8.89
N ILE A 288 -25.08 13.40 9.31
CA ILE A 288 -23.97 13.90 10.13
C ILE A 288 -22.93 14.50 9.19
N PRO A 289 -22.58 15.79 9.32
CA PRO A 289 -21.49 16.38 8.53
C PRO A 289 -20.19 15.61 8.73
N GLU A 290 -19.40 15.43 7.67
CA GLU A 290 -18.10 14.73 7.72
C GLU A 290 -17.21 15.28 8.86
N ALA A 291 -17.16 16.60 9.00
CA ALA A 291 -16.39 17.29 10.04
C ALA A 291 -16.85 16.95 11.49
N GLN A 292 -18.06 16.43 11.67
CA GLN A 292 -18.61 16.03 12.96
C GLN A 292 -18.29 14.56 13.32
N LEU A 293 -17.74 13.77 12.39
CA LEU A 293 -17.26 12.42 12.69
C LEU A 293 -16.14 12.46 13.72
N ASN A 294 -16.09 11.48 14.62
CA ASN A 294 -15.02 11.35 15.61
C ASN A 294 -13.72 10.82 14.97
N TYR A 295 -13.18 11.59 14.04
CA TYR A 295 -12.03 11.27 13.22
C TYR A 295 -10.80 12.08 13.68
N PRO A 296 -9.56 11.54 13.60
CA PRO A 296 -8.34 12.20 14.10
C PRO A 296 -7.86 13.39 13.24
N SER A 297 -8.76 14.05 12.50
CA SER A 297 -8.50 15.26 11.73
C SER A 297 -9.78 16.09 11.54
N PHE A 298 -9.60 17.31 11.04
CA PHE A 298 -10.67 18.22 10.67
C PHE A 298 -10.48 18.68 9.21
N SER A 299 -11.52 18.52 8.39
CA SER A 299 -11.64 19.12 7.06
C SER A 299 -12.86 20.02 7.08
N ILE A 300 -12.64 21.34 6.99
CA ILE A 300 -13.69 22.34 7.21
C ILE A 300 -13.90 23.13 5.91
N ILE A 301 -15.13 23.08 5.38
CA ILE A 301 -15.56 23.90 4.25
C ILE A 301 -16.27 25.13 4.81
N PHE A 302 -15.66 26.30 4.64
CA PHE A 302 -16.13 27.52 5.27
C PHE A 302 -17.21 28.24 4.45
N GLY A 303 -18.38 28.41 5.08
CA GLY A 303 -19.39 29.41 4.68
C GLY A 303 -19.20 30.74 5.42
N SER A 304 -20.31 31.43 5.71
CA SER A 304 -20.31 32.75 6.37
C SER A 304 -20.36 32.71 7.90
N THR A 305 -20.61 31.56 8.53
CA THR A 305 -20.79 31.43 9.98
C THR A 305 -19.72 30.55 10.64
N PRO A 306 -19.37 30.81 11.92
CA PRO A 306 -18.54 29.89 12.70
C PRO A 306 -19.12 28.48 12.74
N GLN A 307 -18.26 27.46 12.69
CA GLN A 307 -18.65 26.05 12.72
C GLN A 307 -18.00 25.38 13.93
N THR A 308 -18.78 24.64 14.72
CA THR A 308 -18.29 23.95 15.92
C THR A 308 -18.51 22.46 15.79
N TYR A 309 -17.46 21.68 16.07
CA TYR A 309 -17.48 20.22 16.01
C TYR A 309 -16.97 19.61 17.31
N THR A 310 -17.42 18.40 17.62
CA THR A 310 -16.95 17.66 18.80
C THR A 310 -16.10 16.46 18.45
N ARG A 311 -15.21 16.09 19.37
CA ARG A 311 -14.40 14.87 19.34
C ARG A 311 -14.43 14.21 20.70
N THR A 312 -14.42 12.89 20.72
CA THR A 312 -14.29 12.07 21.91
C THR A 312 -13.01 11.26 21.83
N VAL A 313 -12.10 11.53 22.77
CA VAL A 313 -10.84 10.80 22.93
C VAL A 313 -10.98 9.76 24.03
N THR A 314 -10.26 8.65 23.88
CA THR A 314 -10.15 7.59 24.90
C THR A 314 -8.69 7.55 25.36
N TYR A 315 -8.45 7.66 26.66
CA TYR A 315 -7.11 7.57 27.22
C TYR A 315 -6.63 6.12 27.24
N VAL A 316 -5.48 5.86 26.61
CA VAL A 316 -4.90 4.51 26.49
C VAL A 316 -3.59 4.35 27.27
N GLY A 317 -3.20 5.38 28.04
CA GLY A 317 -2.01 5.35 28.88
C GLY A 317 -2.26 4.72 30.26
N GLN A 318 -1.20 4.65 31.07
CA GLN A 318 -1.25 4.17 32.45
C GLN A 318 -1.11 5.33 33.44
N GLY A 319 -1.83 5.28 34.56
CA GLY A 319 -1.80 6.32 35.59
C GLY A 319 -2.43 7.65 35.15
N ASN A 320 -2.33 8.65 36.03
CA ASN A 320 -2.95 9.95 35.81
C ASN A 320 -2.16 10.77 34.77
N ALA A 321 -2.88 11.41 33.84
CA ALA A 321 -2.28 12.28 32.83
C ALA A 321 -3.12 13.55 32.63
N ILE A 322 -2.44 14.67 32.46
CA ILE A 322 -3.04 15.96 32.11
C ILE A 322 -2.54 16.34 30.71
N TYR A 323 -3.48 16.63 29.81
CA TYR A 323 -3.21 17.10 28.47
C TYR A 323 -3.67 18.55 28.35
N ASN A 324 -2.79 19.44 27.91
CA ASN A 324 -3.11 20.82 27.57
C ASN A 324 -3.24 20.96 26.06
N VAL A 325 -4.14 21.81 25.62
CA VAL A 325 -4.33 22.09 24.20
C VAL A 325 -3.28 23.06 23.69
N GLU A 326 -2.73 22.79 22.51
CA GLU A 326 -1.96 23.75 21.72
C GLU A 326 -2.55 23.81 20.31
N VAL A 327 -2.73 25.01 19.77
CA VAL A 327 -3.37 25.20 18.47
C VAL A 327 -2.48 26.04 17.57
N VAL A 328 -2.30 25.57 16.34
CA VAL A 328 -1.80 26.39 15.23
C VAL A 328 -2.92 26.52 14.23
N SER A 329 -3.55 27.70 14.23
CA SER A 329 -4.70 27.98 13.37
C SER A 329 -4.28 28.03 11.89
N PRO A 330 -5.09 27.46 10.97
CA PRO A 330 -4.94 27.72 9.55
C PRO A 330 -5.01 29.21 9.24
N GLU A 331 -4.24 29.68 8.26
CA GLU A 331 -4.33 31.08 7.81
C GLU A 331 -5.77 31.44 7.42
N GLY A 332 -6.26 32.61 7.84
CA GLY A 332 -7.65 33.02 7.59
C GLY A 332 -8.70 32.35 8.48
N VAL A 333 -8.28 31.58 9.49
CA VAL A 333 -9.18 30.91 10.45
C VAL A 333 -8.72 31.17 11.88
N ASP A 334 -9.67 31.44 12.77
CA ASP A 334 -9.48 31.36 14.21
C ASP A 334 -10.02 30.03 14.74
N VAL A 335 -9.23 29.33 15.56
CA VAL A 335 -9.55 27.99 16.06
C VAL A 335 -9.55 28.01 17.58
N THR A 336 -10.71 27.78 18.18
CA THR A 336 -10.90 27.75 19.64
C THR A 336 -11.30 26.36 20.11
N VAL A 337 -10.69 25.86 21.19
CA VAL A 337 -10.95 24.52 21.73
C VAL A 337 -11.47 24.61 23.17
N LYS A 338 -12.49 23.83 23.52
CA LYS A 338 -13.02 23.75 24.88
C LYS A 338 -13.30 22.30 25.31
N PRO A 339 -12.84 21.87 26.51
CA PRO A 339 -11.98 22.61 27.44
C PRO A 339 -10.54 22.77 26.88
N GLU A 340 -9.73 23.65 27.48
CA GLU A 340 -8.31 23.83 27.11
C GLU A 340 -7.39 22.79 27.78
N GLN A 341 -7.93 22.05 28.75
CA GLN A 341 -7.23 20.99 29.48
C GLN A 341 -8.15 19.79 29.67
N ILE A 342 -7.59 18.58 29.51
CA ILE A 342 -8.26 17.32 29.81
C ILE A 342 -7.40 16.54 30.81
N MET A 343 -8.03 16.08 31.88
CA MET A 343 -7.42 15.22 32.89
C MET A 343 -7.99 13.81 32.79
N PHE A 344 -7.10 12.82 32.77
CA PHE A 344 -7.44 11.41 32.84
C PHE A 344 -6.87 10.80 34.13
N THR A 345 -7.69 10.03 34.83
CA THR A 345 -7.33 9.36 36.09
C THR A 345 -7.25 7.83 35.94
N GLU A 346 -7.83 7.28 34.88
CA GLU A 346 -7.87 5.83 34.64
C GLU A 346 -7.78 5.49 33.15
N THR A 347 -7.16 4.35 32.83
CA THR A 347 -7.10 3.83 31.46
C THR A 347 -8.50 3.56 30.92
N ASN A 348 -8.71 3.82 29.63
CA ASN A 348 -9.98 3.75 28.90
C ASN A 348 -11.01 4.82 29.27
N GLN A 349 -10.68 5.76 30.16
CA GLN A 349 -11.53 6.93 30.40
C GLN A 349 -11.69 7.75 29.12
N LYS A 350 -12.89 8.28 28.89
CA LYS A 350 -13.23 9.08 27.72
C LYS A 350 -13.45 10.53 28.11
N ALA A 351 -13.00 11.43 27.25
CA ALA A 351 -13.27 12.85 27.35
C ALA A 351 -13.74 13.39 26.01
N THR A 352 -14.65 14.37 26.05
CA THR A 352 -15.16 15.02 24.86
C THR A 352 -14.76 16.48 24.89
N PHE A 353 -14.25 16.98 23.77
CA PHE A 353 -13.95 18.39 23.56
C PHE A 353 -14.64 18.91 22.31
N SER A 354 -14.79 20.23 22.25
CA SER A 354 -15.35 20.96 21.12
C SER A 354 -14.27 21.84 20.49
N VAL A 355 -14.29 21.94 19.17
CA VAL A 355 -13.42 22.81 18.37
C VAL A 355 -14.30 23.70 17.53
N THR A 356 -14.11 25.01 17.67
CA THR A 356 -14.84 26.04 16.93
C THR A 356 -13.90 26.70 15.93
N PHE A 357 -14.35 26.76 14.68
CA PHE A 357 -13.64 27.30 13.54
C PHE A 357 -14.34 28.56 13.06
N THR A 358 -13.65 29.69 13.06
CA THR A 358 -14.20 30.99 12.66
C THR A 358 -13.39 31.57 11.52
N LYS A 359 -14.02 31.81 10.35
CA LYS A 359 -13.36 32.48 9.21
C LYS A 359 -13.02 33.93 9.61
N THR A 360 -11.77 34.34 9.41
CA THR A 360 -11.33 35.72 9.66
C THR A 360 -11.39 36.55 8.38
N GLN A 361 -11.32 37.88 8.49
CA GLN A 361 -11.44 38.79 7.33
C GLN A 361 -10.23 38.73 6.38
N ASN A 362 -9.09 38.19 6.84
CA ASN A 362 -7.88 38.03 6.04
C ASN A 362 -7.75 36.58 5.54
N THR A 363 -8.49 36.24 4.48
CA THR A 363 -8.18 35.03 3.70
C THR A 363 -6.99 35.37 2.81
N GLY A 364 -5.82 34.77 3.05
CA GLY A 364 -4.55 35.04 2.34
C GLY A 364 -4.51 34.70 0.84
N GLY A 365 -5.60 34.93 0.10
CA GLY A 365 -5.73 34.72 -1.34
C GLY A 365 -5.76 33.25 -1.80
N GLY A 366 -5.51 32.28 -0.92
CA GLY A 366 -5.52 30.84 -1.23
C GLY A 366 -6.91 30.20 -1.16
N SER A 367 -7.14 29.15 -1.96
CA SER A 367 -8.36 28.33 -1.94
C SER A 367 -8.47 27.40 -0.72
N PHE A 368 -7.36 27.17 -0.02
CA PHE A 368 -7.31 26.44 1.23
C PHE A 368 -6.16 26.94 2.12
N SER A 369 -6.24 26.65 3.41
CA SER A 369 -5.15 26.83 4.37
C SER A 369 -5.10 25.66 5.33
N GLN A 370 -4.00 25.55 6.09
CA GLN A 370 -3.76 24.39 6.93
C GLN A 370 -3.17 24.74 8.29
N GLY A 371 -3.52 23.95 9.30
CA GLY A 371 -3.12 24.10 10.69
C GLY A 371 -3.25 22.77 11.45
N TYR A 372 -3.22 22.81 12.78
CA TYR A 372 -3.38 21.63 13.63
C TYR A 372 -3.76 21.98 15.08
N LEU A 373 -4.30 20.96 15.74
CA LEU A 373 -4.56 20.90 17.17
C LEU A 373 -3.64 19.84 17.78
N ASN A 374 -2.99 20.15 18.90
CA ASN A 374 -2.27 19.18 19.71
C ASN A 374 -2.90 19.07 21.10
N TRP A 375 -2.97 17.85 21.62
CA TRP A 375 -3.08 17.58 23.05
C TRP A 375 -1.70 17.17 23.55
N VAL A 376 -1.09 18.01 24.39
CA VAL A 376 0.28 17.82 24.90
C VAL A 376 0.23 17.44 26.38
N SER A 377 0.86 16.31 26.70
CA SER A 377 1.23 15.90 28.05
C SER A 377 2.75 15.76 28.11
N GLY A 378 3.34 15.69 29.31
CA GLY A 378 4.80 15.62 29.46
C GLY A 378 5.49 14.51 28.65
N LEU A 379 4.80 13.40 28.34
CA LEU A 379 5.35 12.27 27.58
C LEU A 379 4.71 12.05 26.20
N HIS A 380 3.52 12.61 25.94
CA HIS A 380 2.77 12.31 24.72
C HIS A 380 2.20 13.57 24.10
N THR A 381 2.30 13.66 22.76
CA THR A 381 1.63 14.68 21.95
C THR A 381 0.67 13.98 20.99
N VAL A 382 -0.62 14.30 21.06
CA VAL A 382 -1.65 13.77 20.17
C VAL A 382 -2.08 14.88 19.22
N ARG A 383 -1.74 14.75 17.93
CA ARG A 383 -1.98 15.78 16.91
C ARG A 383 -3.18 15.45 16.04
N SER A 384 -4.03 16.45 15.79
CA SER A 384 -5.12 16.41 14.82
C SER A 384 -4.91 17.49 13.75
N PRO A 385 -4.55 17.10 12.52
CA PRO A 385 -4.54 17.97 11.34
C PRO A 385 -5.82 18.77 11.15
N ILE A 386 -5.70 20.01 10.69
CA ILE A 386 -6.81 20.87 10.29
C ILE A 386 -6.56 21.37 8.86
N VAL A 387 -7.51 21.14 7.96
CA VAL A 387 -7.57 21.76 6.64
C VAL A 387 -8.80 22.65 6.57
N ALA A 388 -8.60 23.89 6.16
CA ALA A 388 -9.62 24.89 5.93
C ALA A 388 -9.76 25.13 4.43
N ILE A 389 -10.96 24.95 3.87
CA ILE A 389 -11.26 25.15 2.46
C ILE A 389 -12.15 26.40 2.37
N PHE A 390 -11.73 27.38 1.56
CA PHE A 390 -12.46 28.62 1.36
C PHE A 390 -13.12 28.57 -0.01
N GLU A 391 -14.45 28.43 -0.03
CA GLU A 391 -15.28 28.59 -1.23
C GLU A 391 -15.57 30.06 -1.55
#